data_AF-A0A3D8WU94-F1
#
_entry.id   AF-A0A3D8WU94-F1
#
_cell.length_a   1.000
_cell.length_b   1.000
_cell.length_c   1.000
_cell.angle_alpha   90.00
_cell.angle_beta   90.00
_cell.angle_gamma   90.00
#
_symmetry.space_group_name_H-M   'P 1'
#
loop_
_entity.id
_entity.type
_entity.pdbx_description
1 polymer ?
#
loop_
_entity_poly.entity_id
_entity_poly.type
_entity_poly.pdbx_seq_one_letter_code
_entity_poly.pdbx_strand_id
1 'polypeptide(L)' 'MVTKISKLGQVIDLSKCIFNKRRELIDLGMNYGFLNEKTIQCSQDLDKLINLYMQGSHTTRYRFYSI' A
#
# COMPACT_ATOMS: atom_id res chain seq x y z
N MET A 1 22.15 -18.36 2.36
CA MET A 1 22.12 -17.20 3.28
C MET A 1 21.44 -16.07 2.55
N VAL A 2 20.17 -15.79 2.87
CA VAL A 2 19.33 -14.84 2.11
C VAL A 2 19.87 -13.43 2.32
N THR A 3 20.22 -12.79 1.20
CA THR A 3 20.75 -11.43 1.10
C THR A 3 19.79 -10.48 1.81
N LYS A 4 20.30 -9.68 2.77
CA LYS A 4 19.58 -8.55 3.37
C LYS A 4 19.11 -7.63 2.24
N ILE A 5 17.86 -7.77 1.81
CA ILE A 5 17.23 -6.85 0.87
C ILE A 5 17.18 -5.51 1.60
N SER A 6 18.05 -4.58 1.18
CA SER A 6 18.19 -3.24 1.70
C SER A 6 16.81 -2.61 1.89
N LYS A 7 16.58 -1.98 3.05
CA LYS A 7 15.31 -1.36 3.46
C LYS A 7 14.70 -0.47 2.36
N LEU A 8 15.53 0.16 1.53
CA LEU A 8 15.15 0.96 0.37
C LEU A 8 14.46 0.13 -0.74
N GLY A 9 14.92 -1.10 -1.01
CA GLY A 9 14.32 -2.01 -1.97
C GLY A 9 12.92 -2.47 -1.57
N GLN A 10 12.69 -2.69 -0.27
CA GLN A 10 11.35 -3.02 0.26
C GLN A 10 10.36 -1.87 0.11
N VAL A 11 10.81 -0.62 0.32
CA VAL A 11 9.97 0.59 0.15
C VAL A 11 9.61 0.82 -1.33
N ILE A 12 10.57 0.64 -2.24
CA ILE A 12 10.35 0.77 -3.68
C ILE A 12 9.33 -0.29 -4.16
N ASP A 13 9.49 -1.54 -3.72
CA ASP A 13 8.61 -2.65 -4.09
C ASP A 13 7.18 -2.46 -3.55
N LEU A 14 7.04 -1.96 -2.33
CA LEU A 14 5.75 -1.68 -1.72
C LEU A 14 5.01 -0.53 -2.43
N SER A 15 5.74 0.52 -2.84
CA SER A 15 5.14 1.62 -3.64
C SER A 15 4.60 1.13 -4.98
N LYS A 16 5.32 0.19 -5.63
CA LYS A 16 4.90 -0.42 -6.89
C LYS A 16 3.67 -1.30 -6.70
N CYS A 17 3.60 -2.06 -5.60
CA CYS A 17 2.41 -2.82 -5.23
C CYS A 17 1.19 -1.92 -5.03
N ILE A 18 1.33 -0.80 -4.31
CA ILE A 18 0.26 0.20 -4.12
C ILE A 18 -0.22 0.76 -5.46
N PHE A 19 0.71 1.12 -6.36
CA PHE A 19 0.37 1.65 -7.67
C PHE A 19 -0.42 0.64 -8.51
N ASN A 20 0.02 -0.62 -8.56
CA ASN A 20 -0.67 -1.67 -9.29
C ASN A 20 -2.06 -1.94 -8.72
N LYS A 21 -2.18 -2.03 -7.39
CA LYS A 21 -3.46 -2.28 -6.72
C LYS A 21 -4.46 -1.12 -6.91
N ARG A 22 -3.97 0.13 -6.98
CA ARG A 22 -4.79 1.29 -7.38
C ARG A 22 -5.38 1.15 -8.78
N ARG A 23 -4.57 0.71 -9.75
CA ARG A 23 -5.06 0.48 -11.12
C ARG A 23 -6.12 -0.62 -11.16
N GLU A 24 -5.89 -1.71 -10.43
CA GLU A 24 -6.86 -2.81 -10.28
C GLU A 24 -8.19 -2.32 -9.68
N LEU A 25 -8.13 -1.49 -8.63
CA LEU A 25 -9.34 -0.94 -8.01
C LEU A 25 -10.15 -0.06 -8.98
N ILE A 26 -9.48 0.78 -9.77
CA ILE A 26 -10.13 1.62 -10.78
C ILE A 26 -10.79 0.74 -11.85
N ASP A 27 -10.09 -0.28 -12.34
CA ASP A 27 -10.62 -1.19 -13.35
C ASP A 27 -11.83 -1.98 -12.82
N LEU A 28 -11.78 -2.48 -11.59
CA LEU A 28 -12.91 -3.14 -10.95
C LEU A 28 -14.08 -2.17 -10.71
N GLY A 29 -13.80 -0.94 -10.28
CA GLY A 29 -14.81 0.11 -10.11
C GLY A 29 -15.49 0.49 -11.42
N MET A 30 -14.75 0.50 -12.53
CA MET A 30 -15.29 0.76 -13.87
C MET A 30 -16.10 -0.42 -14.41
N ASN A 31 -15.65 -1.66 -14.20
CA ASN A 31 -16.30 -2.85 -14.76
C ASN A 31 -17.48 -3.36 -13.93
N TYR A 32 -17.40 -3.27 -12.60
CA TYR A 32 -18.37 -3.87 -11.67
C TYR A 32 -19.08 -2.86 -10.75
N GLY A 33 -18.59 -1.62 -10.69
CA GLY A 33 -19.05 -0.60 -9.74
C GLY A 33 -18.37 -0.69 -8.38
N PHE A 34 -18.41 0.41 -7.61
CA PHE A 34 -17.75 0.53 -6.31
C PHE A 34 -18.43 -0.22 -5.17
N LEU A 35 -19.69 -0.61 -5.35
CA LEU A 35 -20.43 -1.42 -4.37
C LEU A 35 -20.29 -2.93 -4.61
N ASN A 36 -19.60 -3.34 -5.66
CA ASN A 36 -19.33 -4.75 -5.90
C ASN A 36 -18.36 -5.28 -4.84
N GLU A 37 -18.63 -6.46 -4.31
CA GLU A 37 -17.80 -7.13 -3.30
C GLU A 37 -16.32 -7.19 -3.71
N LYS A 38 -16.03 -7.44 -5.00
CA LYS A 38 -14.65 -7.49 -5.50
C LYS A 38 -13.96 -6.13 -5.44
N THR A 39 -14.68 -5.06 -5.79
CA THR A 39 -14.16 -3.69 -5.73
C THR A 39 -13.95 -3.26 -4.29
N ILE A 40 -14.87 -3.61 -3.39
CA ILE A 40 -14.75 -3.36 -1.94
C ILE A 40 -13.54 -4.09 -1.37
N GLN A 41 -13.37 -5.37 -1.67
CA GLN A 41 -12.22 -6.16 -1.21
C GLN A 41 -10.91 -5.59 -1.74
N CYS A 42 -10.87 -5.20 -3.01
CA CYS A 42 -9.69 -4.56 -3.60
C CYS A 42 -9.35 -3.23 -2.90
N SER A 43 -10.34 -2.44 -2.51
CA SER A 43 -10.14 -1.20 -1.75
C SER A 43 -9.54 -1.48 -0.37
N GLN A 44 -10.05 -2.49 0.34
CA GLN A 44 -9.54 -2.87 1.66
C GLN A 44 -8.10 -3.37 1.60
N ASP A 45 -7.76 -4.14 0.56
CA ASP A 45 -6.40 -4.62 0.35
C ASP A 45 -5.44 -3.48 0.02
N LEU A 46 -5.89 -2.51 -0.78
CA LEU A 46 -5.12 -1.30 -1.07
C LEU A 46 -4.87 -0.48 0.19
N ASP A 47 -5.88 -0.28 1.04
CA ASP A 47 -5.72 0.44 2.31
C ASP A 47 -4.72 -0.24 3.25
N LYS A 48 -4.74 -1.58 3.32
CA LYS A 48 -3.73 -2.34 4.08
C LYS A 48 -2.31 -2.09 3.56
N LEU A 49 -2.11 -2.09 2.25
CA LEU A 49 -0.81 -1.80 1.64
C LEU A 49 -0.33 -0.37 1.95
N ILE A 50 -1.24 0.60 1.85
CA ILE A 50 -0.95 2.00 2.21
C ILE A 50 -0.58 2.11 3.69
N ASN A 51 -1.34 1.46 4.58
CA ASN A 51 -1.05 1.46 6.01
C ASN A 51 0.30 0.82 6.33
N LEU A 52 0.69 -0.27 5.66
CA LEU A 52 2.01 -0.88 5.82
C LEU A 52 3.13 0.07 5.36
N TYR A 53 2.94 0.77 4.24
CA TYR A 53 3.88 1.76 3.74
C TYR A 53 3.99 2.98 4.68
N MET A 54 2.86 3.43 5.23
CA MET A 54 2.78 4.50 6.21
C MET A 54 3.42 4.11 7.55
N GLN A 55 3.21 2.88 8.05
CA GLN A 55 3.86 2.39 9.28
C GLN A 55 5.38 2.29 9.13
N GLY A 56 5.85 1.78 7.97
CA GLY A 56 7.28 1.75 7.64
C GLY A 56 7.93 3.14 7.58
N SER A 57 7.15 4.19 7.28
CA SER A 57 7.60 5.59 7.27
C SER A 57 7.39 6.30 8.62
N HIS A 58 6.38 5.93 9.41
CA HIS A 58 6.08 6.51 10.73
C HIS A 58 7.15 6.22 11.79
N THR A 59 7.89 5.10 11.70
CA THR A 59 9.04 4.85 12.60
C THR A 59 10.11 5.96 12.51
N THR A 60 10.16 6.71 11.39
CA THR A 60 11.10 7.83 11.21
C THR A 60 10.50 9.18 11.63
N ARG A 61 9.17 9.29 11.76
CA ARG A 61 8.48 10.58 11.94
C ARG A 61 8.11 10.90 13.40
N TYR A 62 8.10 9.92 14.30
CA TYR A 62 7.90 10.15 15.75
C TYR A 62 9.08 10.82 16.47
N ARG A 63 10.18 11.16 15.78
CA ARG A 63 11.27 11.94 16.38
C ARG A 63 11.13 13.45 16.23
N PHE A 64 10.11 13.94 15.52
CA PHE A 64 9.96 15.36 15.18
C PHE A 64 8.64 16.03 15.63
N TYR A 65 7.76 15.31 16.33
CA TYR A 65 6.52 15.90 16.88
C TYR A 65 6.31 15.51 18.35
N SER A 66 7.34 15.72 19.18
CA SER A 66 7.14 15.94 20.61
C SER A 66 7.27 17.45 20.84
N ILE A 67 6.12 18.13 20.93
CA ILE A 67 5.96 19.43 21.58
C ILE A 67 5.19 19.15 22.86
#